data_AF-A0A1J5MPB8-F1
#
_entry.id   AF-A0A1J5MPB8-F1
#
_cell.length_a   1.000
_cell.length_b   1.000
_cell.length_c   1.000
_cell.angle_alpha   90.00
_cell.angle_beta   90.00
_cell.angle_gamma   90.00
#
_symmetry.space_group_name_H-M   'P 1'
#
loop_
_entity.id
_entity.type
_entity.pdbx_description
1 polymer ?
#
loop_
_entity_poly.entity_id
_entity_poly.type
_entity_poly.pdbx_seq_one_letter_code
_entity_poly.pdbx_strand_id
1 'polypeptide(L)'
;MKIKYFLIMAIALFIGQNSFAQSKKESKNKQKIEEYNATKKMIEEGRIVFKVISMAPHIGSNTVVTGDGVLIEENFLHVNLPFLGNFQAGFTPSNDSNIEFSTDDTIFEVIYNDNKQKIKINFEVVHKTETFTFNMAIYRNGRTNLQVVSNLRTRMIYDGKIESTPTIN
;
A
#
# COMPACT_ATOMS: atom_id res chain seq x y z
N MET A 1 43.35 -47.27 3.49
CA MET A 1 41.91 -47.22 3.85
C MET A 1 41.46 -45.91 4.47
N LYS A 2 42.18 -45.32 5.45
CA LYS A 2 41.73 -44.12 6.20
C LYS A 2 41.45 -42.86 5.35
N ILE A 3 42.24 -42.61 4.30
CA ILE A 3 42.06 -41.44 3.41
C ILE A 3 40.74 -41.49 2.61
N LYS A 4 40.27 -42.70 2.26
CA LYS A 4 39.08 -42.90 1.42
C LYS A 4 37.80 -42.57 2.19
N TYR A 5 37.75 -42.91 3.48
CA TYR A 5 36.65 -42.55 4.38
C TYR A 5 36.65 -41.06 4.76
N PHE A 6 37.83 -40.44 4.86
CA PHE A 6 37.94 -38.99 5.08
C PHE A 6 37.37 -38.18 3.91
N LEU A 7 37.64 -38.61 2.67
CA LEU A 7 37.11 -37.96 1.47
C LEU A 7 35.58 -38.09 1.35
N ILE A 8 35.02 -39.26 1.70
CA ILE A 8 33.57 -39.48 1.74
C ILE A 8 32.91 -38.61 2.82
N MET A 9 33.54 -38.44 3.98
CA MET A 9 33.03 -37.59 5.06
C MET A 9 33.08 -36.09 4.71
N ALA A 10 34.12 -35.65 4.00
CA ALA A 10 34.21 -34.28 3.50
C ALA A 10 33.11 -33.95 2.47
N ILE A 11 32.80 -34.89 1.57
CA ILE A 11 31.73 -34.72 0.57
C ILE A 11 30.34 -34.66 1.25
N ALA A 12 30.10 -35.45 2.30
CA ALA A 12 28.84 -35.44 3.04
C ALA A 12 28.56 -34.09 3.74
N LEU A 13 29.59 -33.38 4.19
CA LEU A 13 29.45 -32.08 4.87
C LEU A 13 29.05 -30.93 3.92
N PHE A 14 29.40 -31.02 2.63
CA PHE A 14 29.05 -29.98 1.64
C PHE A 14 27.61 -30.09 1.10
N ILE A 15 27.00 -31.27 1.12
CA ILE A 15 25.64 -31.50 0.57
C ILE A 15 24.55 -30.96 1.53
N GLY A 16 24.78 -31.01 2.84
CA GLY A 16 23.80 -30.55 3.84
C GLY A 16 23.50 -29.04 3.83
N GLN A 17 24.48 -28.21 3.44
CA GLN A 17 24.34 -26.75 3.47
C GLN A 17 23.43 -26.21 2.37
N ASN A 18 23.43 -26.83 1.19
CA ASN A 18 22.61 -26.40 0.04
C ASN A 18 21.12 -26.68 0.27
N SER A 19 20.78 -27.80 0.91
CA SER A 19 19.39 -28.19 1.19
C SER A 19 18.69 -27.24 2.17
N PHE A 20 19.40 -26.72 3.17
CA PHE A 20 18.86 -25.79 4.17
C PHE A 20 18.65 -24.37 3.61
N ALA A 21 19.51 -23.94 2.68
CA ALA A 21 19.34 -22.66 1.99
C ALA A 21 18.14 -22.68 1.03
N GLN A 22 17.91 -23.81 0.34
CA GLN A 22 16.78 -24.01 -0.55
C GLN A 22 15.44 -24.04 0.23
N SER A 23 15.37 -24.76 1.35
CA SER A 23 14.14 -24.85 2.17
C SER A 23 13.73 -23.50 2.77
N LYS A 24 14.69 -22.68 3.24
CA LYS A 24 14.43 -21.33 3.76
C LYS A 24 13.92 -20.38 2.68
N LYS A 25 14.46 -20.47 1.46
CA LYS A 25 14.01 -19.66 0.31
C LYS A 25 12.59 -20.06 -0.10
N GLU A 26 12.30 -21.35 -0.15
CA GLU A 26 10.98 -21.87 -0.48
C GLU A 26 9.92 -21.45 0.55
N SER A 27 10.22 -21.59 1.84
CA SER A 27 9.33 -21.13 2.93
C SER A 27 9.02 -19.63 2.83
N LYS A 28 10.04 -18.79 2.60
CA LYS A 28 9.81 -17.35 2.39
C LYS A 28 8.92 -17.10 1.19
N ASN A 29 9.13 -17.79 0.07
CA ASN A 29 8.31 -17.60 -1.13
C ASN A 29 6.85 -18.00 -0.91
N LYS A 30 6.60 -19.11 -0.20
CA LYS A 30 5.25 -19.52 0.22
C LYS A 30 4.58 -18.42 1.05
N GLN A 31 5.28 -17.91 2.05
CA GLN A 31 4.80 -16.79 2.87
C GLN A 31 4.46 -15.54 2.02
N LYS A 32 5.30 -15.16 1.04
CA LYS A 32 5.00 -14.01 0.17
C LYS A 32 3.72 -14.20 -0.65
N ILE A 33 3.49 -15.43 -1.13
CA ILE A 33 2.31 -15.78 -1.93
C ILE A 33 1.07 -15.77 -1.05
N GLU A 34 1.14 -16.34 0.15
CA GLU A 34 0.05 -16.33 1.13
C GLU A 34 -0.35 -14.90 1.51
N GLU A 35 0.64 -14.04 1.84
CA GLU A 35 0.39 -12.63 2.14
C GLU A 35 -0.28 -11.90 0.96
N TYR A 36 0.22 -12.12 -0.26
CA TYR A 36 -0.35 -11.51 -1.45
C TYR A 36 -1.79 -11.96 -1.70
N ASN A 37 -2.07 -13.27 -1.58
CA ASN A 37 -3.41 -13.81 -1.77
C ASN A 37 -4.39 -13.28 -0.72
N ALA A 38 -3.96 -13.15 0.55
CA ALA A 38 -4.77 -12.55 1.60
C ALA A 38 -5.09 -11.08 1.31
N THR A 39 -4.08 -10.31 0.87
CA THR A 39 -4.25 -8.91 0.47
C THR A 39 -5.18 -8.77 -0.73
N LYS A 40 -5.03 -9.64 -1.74
CA LYS A 40 -5.87 -9.68 -2.94
C LYS A 40 -7.33 -9.95 -2.59
N LYS A 41 -7.58 -10.97 -1.77
CA LYS A 41 -8.92 -11.33 -1.29
C LYS A 41 -9.59 -10.16 -0.55
N MET A 42 -8.85 -9.48 0.33
CA MET A 42 -9.35 -8.30 1.06
C MET A 42 -9.81 -7.16 0.13
N ILE A 43 -9.08 -6.94 -0.98
CA ILE A 43 -9.46 -5.92 -1.97
C ILE A 43 -10.65 -6.37 -2.80
N GLU A 44 -10.74 -7.66 -3.14
CA GLU A 44 -11.88 -8.25 -3.86
C GLU A 44 -13.17 -8.23 -3.01
N GLU A 45 -13.06 -8.31 -1.68
CA GLU A 45 -14.19 -8.12 -0.75
C GLU A 45 -14.73 -6.67 -0.75
N GLY A 46 -13.98 -5.72 -1.34
CA GLY A 46 -14.46 -4.38 -1.64
C GLY A 46 -14.62 -3.43 -0.45
N ARG A 47 -14.15 -3.83 0.75
CA ARG A 47 -14.23 -3.03 1.99
C ARG A 47 -12.86 -2.92 2.65
N ILE A 48 -12.21 -1.78 2.45
CA ILE A 48 -10.87 -1.53 2.99
C ILE A 48 -10.76 -0.15 3.61
N VAL A 49 -9.94 -0.06 4.66
CA VAL A 49 -9.47 1.19 5.24
C VAL A 49 -7.96 1.28 5.05
N PHE A 50 -7.50 2.35 4.41
CA PHE A 50 -6.09 2.74 4.36
C PHE A 50 -5.75 3.58 5.58
N LYS A 51 -4.96 3.00 6.50
CA LYS A 51 -4.44 3.69 7.67
C LYS A 51 -3.12 4.36 7.34
N VAL A 52 -3.08 5.68 7.53
CA VAL A 52 -1.88 6.50 7.31
C VAL A 52 -0.92 6.28 8.48
N ILE A 53 0.36 6.17 8.16
CA ILE A 53 1.47 6.09 9.13
C ILE A 53 2.38 7.31 8.99
N SER A 54 2.60 7.77 7.75
CA SER A 54 3.36 8.98 7.49
C SER A 54 2.91 9.67 6.22
N MET A 55 3.23 10.96 6.10
CA MET A 55 2.98 11.77 4.93
C MET A 55 4.20 12.60 4.53
N ALA A 56 4.36 12.85 3.24
CA ALA A 56 5.37 13.73 2.69
C ALA A 56 4.77 14.59 1.57
N PRO A 57 5.00 15.92 1.58
CA PRO A 57 4.75 16.75 0.40
C PRO A 57 5.73 16.40 -0.73
N HIS A 58 5.44 16.87 -1.95
CA HIS A 58 6.34 16.65 -3.08
C HIS A 58 7.78 17.08 -2.80
N ILE A 59 7.96 18.19 -2.07
CA ILE A 59 9.25 18.72 -1.62
C ILE A 59 9.12 18.96 -0.12
N GLY A 60 9.91 18.23 0.68
CA GLY A 60 9.91 18.36 2.14
C GLY A 60 10.19 17.05 2.85
N SER A 61 10.18 17.10 4.17
CA SER A 61 10.45 15.94 5.02
C SER A 61 9.21 15.08 5.24
N ASN A 62 9.44 13.78 5.41
CA ASN A 62 8.39 12.86 5.86
C ASN A 62 8.00 13.18 7.32
N THR A 63 6.70 13.19 7.59
CA THR A 63 6.11 13.46 8.90
C THR A 63 5.26 12.27 9.32
N VAL A 64 5.41 11.79 10.56
CA VAL A 64 4.57 10.71 11.09
C VAL A 64 3.17 11.25 11.35
N VAL A 65 2.16 10.60 10.77
CA VAL A 65 0.75 10.91 10.99
C VAL A 65 -0.01 9.61 11.05
N THR A 66 -0.74 9.39 12.14
CA THR A 66 -1.46 8.15 12.38
C THR A 66 -2.96 8.40 12.40
N GLY A 67 -3.70 7.67 11.57
CA GLY A 67 -5.15 7.78 11.48
C GLY A 67 -5.72 7.03 10.28
N ASP A 68 -7.05 6.99 10.20
CA ASP A 68 -7.78 6.42 9.06
C ASP A 68 -7.80 7.47 7.94
N GLY A 69 -7.17 7.15 6.81
CA GLY A 69 -6.96 8.10 5.72
C GLY A 69 -7.97 7.99 4.59
N VAL A 70 -8.23 6.76 4.13
CA VAL A 70 -9.17 6.50 3.04
C VAL A 70 -9.96 5.24 3.35
N LEU A 71 -11.28 5.32 3.34
CA LEU A 71 -12.20 4.18 3.40
C LEU A 71 -12.82 4.00 2.02
N ILE A 72 -12.77 2.77 1.52
CA ILE A 72 -13.39 2.34 0.27
C ILE A 72 -14.37 1.21 0.61
N GLU A 73 -15.64 1.40 0.25
CA GLU A 73 -16.71 0.40 0.38
C GLU A 73 -17.58 0.43 -0.87
N GLU A 74 -17.46 -0.58 -1.72
CA GLU A 74 -18.17 -0.63 -3.01
C GLU A 74 -17.88 0.61 -3.89
N ASN A 75 -18.86 1.52 -4.03
CA ASN A 75 -18.74 2.82 -4.71
C ASN A 75 -18.59 4.01 -3.74
N PHE A 76 -18.72 3.76 -2.44
CA PHE A 76 -18.51 4.75 -1.39
C PHE A 76 -17.03 4.97 -1.13
N LEU A 77 -16.68 6.24 -1.01
CA LEU A 77 -15.36 6.72 -0.65
C LEU A 77 -15.49 7.74 0.47
N HIS A 78 -14.74 7.54 1.55
CA HIS A 78 -14.48 8.57 2.53
C HIS A 78 -12.98 8.85 2.60
N VAL A 79 -12.60 10.12 2.51
CA VAL A 79 -11.22 10.58 2.56
C VAL A 79 -11.07 11.53 3.73
N ASN A 80 -10.05 11.31 4.55
CA ASN A 80 -9.61 12.18 5.62
C ASN A 80 -8.08 12.18 5.68
N LEU A 81 -7.46 12.99 4.82
CA LEU A 81 -6.02 13.04 4.67
C LEU A 81 -5.45 14.39 5.15
N PRO A 82 -4.48 14.37 6.08
CA PRO A 82 -3.78 15.58 6.51
C PRO A 82 -3.00 16.19 5.34
N PHE A 83 -2.92 17.51 5.28
CA PHE A 83 -2.23 18.22 4.20
C PHE A 83 -1.26 19.26 4.75
N LEU A 84 0.00 19.17 4.33
CA LEU A 84 1.09 20.09 4.67
C LEU A 84 1.76 20.69 3.42
N GLY A 85 1.02 20.72 2.30
CA GLY A 85 1.52 21.24 1.03
C GLY A 85 1.22 22.73 0.82
N ASN A 86 1.55 23.21 -0.37
CA ASN A 86 1.21 24.56 -0.80
C ASN A 86 -0.04 24.54 -1.70
N PHE A 87 -0.77 25.65 -1.70
CA PHE A 87 -1.84 25.90 -2.67
C PHE A 87 -1.28 26.56 -3.93
N GLN A 88 -1.94 26.34 -5.06
CA GLN A 88 -1.60 27.03 -6.31
C GLN A 88 -1.92 28.53 -6.19
N ALA A 89 -1.17 29.35 -6.93
CA ALA A 89 -1.32 30.81 -6.89
C ALA A 89 -2.75 31.23 -7.26
N GLY A 90 -3.32 32.14 -6.48
CA GLY A 90 -4.69 32.63 -6.69
C GLY A 90 -5.79 31.78 -6.04
N PHE A 91 -5.43 30.66 -5.38
CA PHE A 91 -6.36 29.91 -4.53
C PHE A 91 -6.19 30.31 -3.06
N THR A 92 -7.27 30.76 -2.45
CA THR A 92 -7.34 30.97 -1.00
C THR A 92 -8.06 29.77 -0.38
N PRO A 93 -7.38 28.94 0.42
CA PRO A 93 -8.04 27.83 1.08
C PRO A 93 -9.14 28.34 2.01
N SER A 94 -10.24 27.59 2.09
CA SER A 94 -11.12 27.67 3.25
C SER A 94 -10.37 27.27 4.52
N ASN A 95 -10.93 27.56 5.70
CA ASN A 95 -10.31 27.24 6.99
C ASN A 95 -9.89 25.76 7.16
N ASP A 96 -10.42 24.85 6.35
CA ASP A 96 -9.98 23.45 6.29
C ASP A 96 -8.73 23.27 5.42
N SER A 97 -7.60 23.02 6.07
CA SER A 97 -6.35 22.70 5.38
C SER A 97 -6.33 21.26 4.86
N ASN A 98 -7.06 20.32 5.46
CA ASN A 98 -7.02 18.89 5.12
C ASN A 98 -7.70 18.59 3.78
N ILE A 99 -7.47 17.37 3.27
CA ILE A 99 -8.22 16.79 2.15
C ILE A 99 -9.27 15.87 2.78
N GLU A 100 -10.49 16.38 2.95
CA GLU A 100 -11.56 15.67 3.65
C GLU A 100 -12.87 15.77 2.87
N PHE A 101 -13.47 14.62 2.53
CA PHE A 101 -14.77 14.53 1.87
C PHE A 101 -15.29 13.08 1.84
N SER A 102 -16.58 12.93 1.53
CA SER A 102 -17.20 11.65 1.21
C SER A 102 -17.98 11.72 -0.11
N THR A 103 -18.09 10.61 -0.82
CA THR A 103 -18.91 10.48 -2.04
C THR A 103 -19.35 9.03 -2.26
N ASP A 104 -20.54 8.83 -2.81
CA ASP A 104 -21.12 7.52 -3.14
C ASP A 104 -20.98 7.17 -4.64
N ASP A 105 -20.25 7.95 -5.42
CA ASP A 105 -20.16 7.79 -6.89
C ASP A 105 -18.71 7.78 -7.37
N THR A 106 -17.90 6.88 -6.79
CA THR A 106 -16.50 6.72 -7.21
C THR A 106 -16.33 5.49 -8.08
N ILE A 107 -15.72 5.66 -9.26
CA ILE A 107 -15.33 4.56 -10.13
C ILE A 107 -13.86 4.21 -9.85
N PHE A 108 -13.62 2.99 -9.37
CA PHE A 108 -12.29 2.48 -9.05
C PHE A 108 -11.71 1.64 -10.20
N GLU A 109 -10.54 2.04 -10.70
CA GLU A 109 -9.74 1.20 -11.58
C GLU A 109 -8.80 0.33 -10.73
N VAL A 110 -9.05 -0.98 -10.69
CA VAL A 110 -8.22 -1.94 -9.95
C VAL A 110 -7.35 -2.75 -10.91
N ILE A 111 -6.03 -2.67 -10.73
CA ILE A 111 -5.04 -3.37 -11.56
C ILE A 111 -4.24 -4.34 -10.71
N TYR A 112 -4.39 -5.63 -10.99
CA TYR A 112 -3.63 -6.71 -10.35
C TYR A 112 -2.35 -7.00 -11.13
N ASN A 113 -1.18 -6.88 -10.48
CA ASN A 113 0.10 -7.32 -11.02
C ASN A 113 0.63 -8.49 -10.19
N ASP A 114 0.12 -9.68 -10.48
CA ASP A 114 0.44 -10.91 -9.73
C ASP A 114 1.96 -11.19 -9.77
N ASN A 115 2.61 -10.94 -10.92
CA ASN A 115 4.07 -11.12 -11.08
C ASN A 115 4.91 -10.27 -10.12
N LYS A 116 4.46 -9.03 -9.84
CA LYS A 116 5.12 -8.12 -8.89
C LYS A 116 4.51 -8.17 -7.50
N GLN A 117 3.49 -9.00 -7.28
CA GLN A 117 2.70 -9.08 -6.05
C GLN A 117 2.27 -7.70 -5.56
N LYS A 118 1.73 -6.90 -6.50
CA LYS A 118 1.35 -5.51 -6.30
C LYS A 118 -0.01 -5.26 -6.91
N ILE A 119 -0.86 -4.53 -6.21
CA ILE A 119 -2.19 -4.12 -6.66
C ILE A 119 -2.19 -2.59 -6.73
N LYS A 120 -2.82 -2.05 -7.77
CA LYS A 120 -3.06 -0.60 -7.88
C LYS A 120 -4.55 -0.33 -7.85
N ILE A 121 -4.94 0.71 -7.14
CA ILE A 121 -6.29 1.27 -7.18
C ILE A 121 -6.14 2.73 -7.58
N ASN A 122 -6.66 3.10 -8.74
CA ASN A 122 -6.66 4.46 -9.23
C ASN A 122 -8.09 4.97 -9.34
N PHE A 123 -8.30 6.23 -8.97
CA PHE A 123 -9.61 6.88 -9.10
C PHE A 123 -9.44 8.39 -9.11
N GLU A 124 -10.45 9.08 -9.64
CA GLU A 124 -10.52 10.53 -9.68
C GLU A 124 -11.82 10.98 -9.01
N VAL A 125 -11.75 12.06 -8.23
CA VAL A 125 -12.92 12.66 -7.59
C VAL A 125 -12.89 14.16 -7.79
N VAL A 126 -14.03 14.72 -8.17
CA VAL A 126 -14.25 16.16 -8.17
C VAL A 126 -15.00 16.51 -6.89
N HIS A 127 -14.40 17.34 -6.04
CA HIS A 127 -15.02 17.85 -4.83
C HIS A 127 -14.96 19.37 -4.81
N LYS A 128 -16.13 20.02 -4.82
CA LYS A 128 -16.26 21.48 -4.99
C LYS A 128 -15.57 21.94 -6.28
N THR A 129 -14.50 22.73 -6.17
CA THR A 129 -13.72 23.25 -7.30
C THR A 129 -12.41 22.49 -7.52
N GLU A 130 -12.13 21.47 -6.70
CA GLU A 130 -10.88 20.74 -6.68
C GLU A 130 -11.08 19.34 -7.29
N THR A 131 -10.23 18.98 -8.24
CA THR A 131 -10.16 17.63 -8.82
C THR A 131 -8.97 16.92 -8.20
N PHE A 132 -9.21 15.76 -7.63
CA PHE A 132 -8.20 14.91 -7.00
C PHE A 132 -8.01 13.62 -7.80
N THR A 133 -6.77 13.31 -8.14
CA THR A 133 -6.39 12.01 -8.69
C THR A 133 -5.64 11.21 -7.62
N PHE A 134 -6.18 10.04 -7.30
CA PHE A 134 -5.62 9.12 -6.31
C PHE A 134 -4.95 7.95 -7.02
N ASN A 135 -3.69 7.69 -6.65
CA ASN A 135 -2.89 6.60 -7.16
C ASN A 135 -2.41 5.75 -5.98
N MET A 136 -3.15 4.68 -5.67
CA MET A 136 -2.86 3.80 -4.54
C MET A 136 -2.08 2.57 -5.01
N ALA A 137 -0.96 2.28 -4.34
CA ALA A 137 -0.09 1.15 -4.61
C ALA A 137 0.01 0.25 -3.37
N ILE A 138 -0.63 -0.92 -3.44
CA ILE A 138 -0.73 -1.88 -2.35
C ILE A 138 0.24 -3.04 -2.62
N TYR A 139 1.13 -3.30 -1.68
CA TYR A 139 2.12 -4.40 -1.74
C TYR A 139 1.59 -5.65 -1.06
N ARG A 140 2.21 -6.81 -1.33
CA ARG A 140 1.81 -8.14 -0.80
C ARG A 140 1.45 -8.21 0.69
N ASN A 141 2.03 -7.37 1.53
CA ASN A 141 1.83 -7.41 2.99
C ASN A 141 0.82 -6.35 3.47
N GLY A 142 0.03 -5.78 2.57
CA GLY A 142 -0.90 -4.69 2.83
C GLY A 142 -0.24 -3.32 3.01
N ARG A 143 1.10 -3.24 3.03
CA ARG A 143 1.80 -1.93 3.00
C ARG A 143 1.33 -1.19 1.76
N THR A 144 1.00 0.07 1.93
CA THR A 144 0.38 0.86 0.89
C THR A 144 1.04 2.22 0.79
N ASN A 145 1.26 2.66 -0.44
CA ASN A 145 1.69 4.01 -0.77
C ASN A 145 0.57 4.67 -1.57
N LEU A 146 0.07 5.79 -1.07
CA LEU A 146 -0.97 6.56 -1.73
C LEU A 146 -0.38 7.89 -2.19
N GLN A 147 -0.49 8.17 -3.48
CA GLN A 147 -0.21 9.49 -4.04
C GLN A 147 -1.52 10.21 -4.33
N VAL A 148 -1.63 11.45 -3.87
CA VAL A 148 -2.76 12.34 -4.15
C VAL A 148 -2.25 13.54 -4.93
N VAL A 149 -2.78 13.71 -6.14
CA VAL A 149 -2.53 14.87 -7.01
C VAL A 149 -3.80 15.71 -7.04
N SER A 150 -3.65 17.03 -7.01
CA SER A 150 -4.75 17.97 -7.10
C SER A 150 -4.44 19.08 -8.11
N ASN A 151 -5.49 19.63 -8.71
CA ASN A 151 -5.39 20.82 -9.56
C ASN A 151 -5.25 22.14 -8.79
N LEU A 152 -5.38 22.16 -7.46
CA LEU A 152 -5.29 23.37 -6.62
C LEU A 152 -4.23 23.27 -5.52
N ARG A 153 -3.65 22.08 -5.31
CA ARG A 153 -2.67 21.81 -4.25
C ARG A 153 -1.42 21.11 -4.79
N THR A 154 -0.31 21.25 -4.07
CA THR A 154 0.86 20.43 -4.33
C THR A 154 0.57 18.96 -4.02
N ARG A 155 1.13 18.07 -4.85
CA ARG A 155 1.04 16.62 -4.65
C ARG A 155 1.51 16.19 -3.27
N MET A 156 0.77 15.27 -2.67
CA MET A 156 1.09 14.59 -1.41
C MET A 156 1.33 13.10 -1.62
N ILE A 157 2.16 12.52 -0.77
CA ILE A 157 2.42 11.08 -0.69
C ILE A 157 2.14 10.64 0.75
N TYR A 158 1.42 9.54 0.90
CA TYR A 158 1.10 8.92 2.18
C TYR A 158 1.61 7.49 2.18
N ASP A 159 2.32 7.10 3.22
CA ASP A 159 2.68 5.71 3.47
C ASP A 159 1.82 5.18 4.62
N GLY A 160 1.41 3.94 4.48
CA GLY A 160 0.48 3.34 5.43
C GLY A 160 0.29 1.86 5.19
N LYS A 161 -0.85 1.36 5.67
CA LYS A 161 -1.24 -0.04 5.52
C LYS A 161 -2.76 -0.12 5.32
N ILE A 162 -3.20 -1.02 4.45
CA ILE A 162 -4.62 -1.35 4.38
C ILE A 162 -4.99 -2.37 5.45
N GLU A 163 -6.19 -2.22 5.97
CA GLU A 163 -6.85 -3.15 6.85
C GLU A 163 -8.28 -3.38 6.35
N SER A 164 -8.84 -4.54 6.69
CA SER A 164 -10.27 -4.75 6.48
C SER A 164 -11.01 -3.84 7.45
N THR A 165 -12.05 -3.14 6.97
CA THR A 165 -12.91 -2.33 7.83
C THR A 165 -13.52 -3.25 8.90
N PRO A 166 -13.44 -2.92 10.20
CA PRO A 166 -14.06 -3.75 11.22
C PRO A 166 -15.55 -3.93 10.88
N THR A 167 -16.02 -5.18 10.89
CA THR A 167 -17.44 -5.49 10.77
C THR A 167 -18.16 -4.79 11.91
N ILE A 168 -18.97 -3.77 11.59
CA ILE A 168 -19.92 -3.24 12.55
C ILE A 168 -21.02 -4.31 12.63
N ASN A 169 -20.87 -5.25 13.56
CA ASN A 169 -21.93 -6.20 13.92
C ASN A 169 -23.07 -5.46 14.64
#